data_AF-A0A4R3NQX9-F1
#
_entry.id   AF-A0A4R3NQX9-F1
#
_cell.length_a   1.000
_cell.length_b   1.000
_cell.length_c   1.000
_cell.angle_alpha   90.00
_cell.angle_beta   90.00
_cell.angle_gamma   90.00
#
_symmetry.space_group_name_H-M   'P 1'
#
loop_
_entity.id
_entity.type
_entity.pdbx_description
1 polymer ?
#
loop_
_entity_poly.entity_id
_entity_poly.type
_entity_poly.pdbx_seq_one_letter_code
_entity_poly.pdbx_strand_id
1 'polypeptide(L)' 'MPYPEIPSDDTVVSALEKIGDNATASELCDRLVELKHSRRASQLAIQRTVERGRISIGSDWKLSVAKKAVAA' A
#
# COMPACT_ATOMS: atom_id res chain seq x y z
N MET A 1 -7.35 -18.32 -17.59
CA MET A 1 -6.30 -17.83 -16.67
C MET A 1 -7.00 -16.95 -15.66
N PRO A 2 -7.02 -17.27 -14.35
CA PRO A 2 -7.51 -16.32 -13.36
C PRO A 2 -6.62 -15.08 -13.46
N TYR A 3 -7.22 -13.92 -13.76
CA TYR A 3 -6.50 -12.66 -13.71
C TYR A 3 -5.99 -12.50 -12.27
N PRO A 4 -4.70 -12.22 -12.06
CA PRO A 4 -4.19 -11.99 -10.71
C PRO A 4 -5.00 -10.84 -10.10
N GLU A 5 -5.80 -11.18 -9.09
CA GLU A 5 -6.74 -10.25 -8.48
C GLU A 5 -5.95 -9.07 -7.91
N ILE A 6 -6.31 -7.86 -8.33
CA ILE A 6 -5.67 -6.64 -7.85
C ILE A 6 -6.01 -6.52 -6.37
N PRO A 7 -5.01 -6.42 -5.46
CA PRO A 7 -5.29 -6.32 -4.04
C PRO A 7 -6.18 -5.10 -3.76
N SER A 8 -7.17 -5.30 -2.89
CA SER A 8 -8.09 -4.23 -2.47
C SER A 8 -7.38 -3.17 -1.64
N ASP A 9 -7.95 -1.96 -1.58
CA ASP A 9 -7.42 -0.87 -0.76
C ASP A 9 -7.27 -1.28 0.72
N ASP A 10 -8.22 -2.06 1.26
CA ASP A 10 -8.13 -2.57 2.64
C ASP A 10 -6.96 -3.54 2.81
N THR A 11 -6.66 -4.36 1.79
CA THR A 11 -5.49 -5.24 1.80
C THR A 11 -4.20 -4.44 1.82
N VAL A 12 -4.12 -3.36 1.02
CA VAL A 12 -2.96 -2.46 0.97
C VAL A 12 -2.77 -1.72 2.30
N VAL A 13 -3.84 -1.18 2.88
CA VAL A 13 -3.81 -0.51 4.19
C VAL A 13 -3.41 -1.49 5.29
N SER A 14 -4.03 -2.67 5.36
CA SER A 14 -3.67 -3.70 6.34
C SER A 14 -2.23 -4.19 6.18
N ALA A 15 -1.71 -4.27 4.95
CA ALA A 15 -0.30 -4.60 4.72
C ALA A 15 0.62 -3.48 5.23
N LEU A 16 0.28 -2.22 5.01
CA LEU A 16 1.04 -1.08 5.51
C LEU A 16 1.02 -0.97 7.05
N GLU A 17 -0.13 -1.20 7.68
CA GLU A 17 -0.28 -1.22 9.14
C GLU A 17 0.56 -2.34 9.76
N LYS A 18 0.63 -3.52 9.13
CA LYS A 18 1.47 -4.64 9.58
C LYS A 18 2.97 -4.36 9.49
N ILE A 19 3.39 -3.46 8.61
CA ILE A 19 4.80 -3.01 8.49
C ILE A 19 5.07 -1.84 9.46
N GLY A 20 4.03 -1.25 10.06
CA GLY A 20 4.15 -0.22 11.09
C GLY A 20 3.88 1.22 10.62
N ASP A 21 3.14 1.42 9.54
CA ASP A 21 2.78 2.76 8.99
C ASP A 21 3.97 3.65 8.63
N ASN A 22 5.12 3.05 8.33
CA ASN A 22 6.37 3.77 8.07
C ASN A 22 7.23 3.06 7.01
N ALA A 23 6.58 2.55 5.97
CA ALA A 23 7.20 1.74 4.93
C ALA A 23 7.30 2.52 3.62
N THR A 24 8.34 2.27 2.83
CA THR A 24 8.43 2.77 1.46
C THR A 24 7.46 2.05 0.54
N ALA A 25 7.15 2.64 -0.62
CA ALA A 25 6.33 2.00 -1.65
C ALA A 25 6.93 0.67 -2.14
N SER A 26 8.26 0.54 -2.14
CA SER A 26 8.97 -0.70 -2.48
C SER A 26 8.72 -1.79 -1.45
N GLU A 27 8.88 -1.50 -0.16
CA GLU A 27 8.64 -2.46 0.93
C GLU A 27 7.18 -2.92 0.98
N LEU A 28 6.24 -2.00 0.78
CA LEU A 28 4.82 -2.34 0.69
C LEU A 28 4.53 -3.23 -0.53
N CYS A 29 5.16 -2.96 -1.66
CA CYS A 29 5.03 -3.76 -2.87
C CYS A 29 5.59 -5.17 -2.67
N ASP A 30 6.78 -5.29 -2.10
CA ASP A 30 7.41 -6.58 -1.81
C ASP A 30 6.55 -7.38 -0.82
N ARG A 31 5.96 -6.74 0.18
CA ARG A 31 5.01 -7.40 1.10
C ARG A 31 3.76 -7.93 0.39
N LEU A 32 3.19 -7.16 -0.54
CA LEU A 32 2.05 -7.63 -1.34
C LEU A 32 2.44 -8.79 -2.27
N VAL A 33 3.69 -8.81 -2.76
CA VAL A 33 4.23 -9.93 -3.55
C VAL A 33 4.38 -11.19 -2.70
N GLU A 34 4.84 -11.07 -1.44
CA GLU A 34 4.87 -12.19 -0.49
C GLU A 34 3.48 -12.77 -0.23
N LEU A 35 2.45 -11.92 -0.24
CA LEU A 35 1.03 -12.30 -0.15
C LEU A 35 0.46 -12.90 -1.45
N LYS A 36 1.32 -13.29 -2.40
CA LYS A 36 0.97 -13.91 -3.68
C LYS A 36 0.30 -12.98 -4.70
N HIS A 37 0.33 -11.66 -4.50
CA HIS A 37 -0.08 -10.72 -5.54
C HIS A 37 1.06 -10.47 -6.55
N SER A 38 0.72 -10.23 -7.81
CA SER A 38 1.74 -9.89 -8.81
C SER A 38 2.31 -8.49 -8.55
N ARG A 39 3.60 -8.27 -8.81
CA ARG A 39 4.25 -6.95 -8.63
C ARG A 39 3.48 -5.82 -9.34
N ARG A 40 3.02 -6.07 -10.57
CA ARG A 40 2.23 -5.10 -11.35
C ARG A 40 0.90 -4.77 -10.68
N ALA A 41 0.19 -5.77 -10.17
CA ALA A 41 -1.07 -5.57 -9.46
C ALA A 41 -0.86 -4.81 -8.14
N SER A 42 0.20 -5.15 -7.40
CA SER A 42 0.58 -4.47 -6.16
C SER A 42 0.89 -2.99 -6.39
N GLN A 43 1.69 -2.65 -7.40
CA GLN A 43 2.01 -1.26 -7.75
C GLN A 43 0.75 -0.46 -8.10
N LEU A 44 -0.13 -1.04 -8.91
CA LEU A 44 -1.38 -0.40 -9.32
C LEU A 44 -2.33 -0.19 -8.13
N ALA A 45 -2.41 -1.17 -7.22
CA ALA A 45 -3.20 -1.05 -6.00
C ALA A 45 -2.65 0.05 -5.07
N ILE A 46 -1.34 0.11 -4.87
CA ILE A 46 -0.68 1.16 -4.07
C ILE A 46 -1.00 2.53 -4.67
N GLN A 47 -0.81 2.71 -5.97
CA GLN A 47 -1.13 3.98 -6.66
C GLN A 47 -2.59 4.38 -6.44
N ARG A 48 -3.54 3.47 -6.67
CA ARG A 48 -4.97 3.75 -6.46
C ARG A 48 -5.29 4.09 -5.00
N THR A 49 -4.64 3.44 -4.05
CA THR A 49 -4.85 3.67 -2.61
C THR A 49 -4.32 5.05 -2.20
N VAL A 50 -3.22 5.53 -2.81
CA VAL A 50 -2.73 6.91 -2.67
C VAL A 50 -3.71 7.90 -3.30
N GLU A 51 -4.13 7.67 -4.55
CA GLU A 51 -5.05 8.56 -5.28
C GLU A 51 -6.41 8.71 -4.58
N ARG A 52 -6.88 7.65 -3.91
CA ARG A 52 -8.10 7.66 -3.09
C ARG A 52 -7.92 8.29 -1.71
N GLY A 53 -6.71 8.74 -1.38
CA GLY A 53 -6.39 9.36 -0.09
C GLY A 53 -6.48 8.40 1.10
N ARG A 54 -6.33 7.10 0.88
CA ARG A 54 -6.33 6.08 1.96
C ARG A 54 -4.96 5.95 2.60
N ILE A 55 -3.90 6.16 1.81
CA ILE A 55 -2.51 6.26 2.26
C ILE A 55 -1.89 7.54 1.70
N SER A 56 -0.93 8.10 2.42
CA SER A 56 -0.24 9.35 2.09
C SER A 56 1.25 9.09 1.95
N ILE A 57 1.93 9.82 1.07
CA ILE A 57 3.38 9.80 0.93
C ILE A 57 3.95 10.98 1.71
N GLY A 58 4.72 10.70 2.76
CA GLY A 58 5.46 11.69 3.53
C GLY A 58 6.65 12.27 2.77
N SER A 59 7.20 13.38 3.27
CA SER A 59 8.40 14.04 2.71
C SER A 59 9.67 13.20 2.79
N ASP A 60 9.66 12.16 3.62
CA ASP A 60 10.70 11.15 3.79
C ASP A 60 10.49 9.91 2.91
N TRP A 61 9.62 10.01 1.90
CA TRP A 61 9.27 8.94 0.95
C TRP A 61 8.61 7.71 1.59
N LYS A 62 8.10 7.86 2.81
CA LYS A 62 7.39 6.81 3.54
C LYS A 62 5.89 6.93 3.40
N LEU A 63 5.24 5.79 3.38
CA LEU A 63 3.80 5.67 3.32
C LEU A 63 3.24 5.61 4.72
N SER A 64 2.17 6.37 4.94
CA SER A 64 1.40 6.34 6.18
C SER A 64 -0.08 6.27 5.85
N VAL A 65 -0.86 5.59 6.70
CA VAL A 65 -2.31 5.53 6.54
C VAL A 65 -2.91 6.92 6.79
N ALA A 66 -3.79 7.38 5.89
CA ALA A 66 -4.33 8.74 5.93
C ALA A 66 -5.11 9.04 7.23
N LYS A 67 -5.70 8.02 7.86
CA LYS A 67 -6.36 8.13 9.17
C LYS A 67 -5.40 8.62 10.28
N LYS A 68 -4.09 8.45 10.09
CA LYS A 68 -3.02 8.87 10.99
C LYS A 68 -2.34 10.17 10.55
N ALA A 69 -2.40 10.49 9.25
CA ALA A 69 -1.82 11.71 8.67
C ALA A 69 -2.52 13.01 9.10
N VAL A 70 -3.76 12.94 9.61
CA VAL A 70 -4.53 14.10 10.10
C VAL A 70 -4.21 14.44 11.57
N ALA A 71 -3.34 13.68 12.23
CA ALA A 71 -3.03 13.85 13.66
C ALA A 71 -1.68 14.55 13.94
N ALA A 72 -1.02 15.12 12.94
CA ALA A 72 0.26 15.82 13.07
C ALA A 72 0.14 17.30 12.71
#